data_AF-A0A1W9Z7I8-F1
#
_entry.id   AF-A0A1W9Z7I8-F1
#
_cell.length_a   1.000
_cell.length_b   1.000
_cell.length_c   1.000
_cell.angle_alpha   90.00
_cell.angle_beta   90.00
_cell.angle_gamma   90.00
#
_symmetry.space_group_name_H-M   'P 1'
#
loop_
_entity.id
_entity.type
_entity.pdbx_description
1 polymer ?
#
loop_
_entity_poly.entity_id
_entity_poly.type
_entity_poly.pdbx_seq_one_letter_code
_entity_poly.pdbx_strand_id
1 'polypeptide(L)'
;MRPAAEETTTRISLDDFVNTLDPARATVEMFSPSLHLETIDAVYDSGTVLWRADITMTHVDSHVGDPDVVVGQSYFVMARTGVEGLAQELLGREEFHHLRTDRFAPLFDDHCIGPELAQQFSDCVEVVMIALWIVVDPALQGHRLGAWSLCCQCIETLTSSSG
;
A
#
# COMPACT_ATOMS: atom_id res chain seq x y z
N MET A 1 -19.01 -23.28 11.75
CA MET A 1 -18.15 -22.12 11.38
C MET A 1 -17.94 -22.24 9.88
N ARG A 2 -18.68 -21.46 9.06
CA ARG A 2 -18.50 -21.46 7.61
C ARG A 2 -17.24 -20.63 7.29
N PRO A 3 -16.37 -21.04 6.37
CA PRO A 3 -15.34 -20.14 5.88
C PRO A 3 -16.04 -18.93 5.25
N ALA A 4 -15.60 -17.72 5.59
CA ALA A 4 -15.98 -16.53 4.87
C ALA A 4 -15.61 -16.77 3.40
N ALA A 5 -16.59 -16.72 2.51
CA ALA A 5 -16.29 -16.67 1.10
C ALA A 5 -15.44 -15.41 0.90
N GLU A 6 -14.23 -15.56 0.39
CA GLU A 6 -13.55 -14.45 -0.27
C GLU A 6 -14.47 -14.03 -1.41
N GLU A 7 -15.32 -13.03 -1.17
CA GLU A 7 -15.95 -12.28 -2.24
C GLU A 7 -14.78 -11.74 -3.06
N THR A 8 -14.52 -12.42 -4.17
CA THR A 8 -13.58 -11.94 -5.17
C THR A 8 -14.28 -10.75 -5.82
N THR A 9 -14.25 -9.60 -5.15
CA THR A 9 -14.74 -8.35 -5.71
C THR A 9 -13.96 -8.14 -6.98
N THR A 10 -14.65 -8.23 -8.11
CA THR A 10 -14.03 -8.02 -9.42
C THR A 10 -13.59 -6.55 -9.46
N ARG A 11 -12.39 -6.28 -9.95
CA ARG A 11 -11.85 -4.91 -10.02
C ARG A 11 -11.59 -4.55 -11.47
N ILE A 12 -11.84 -3.30 -11.83
CA ILE A 12 -11.56 -2.76 -13.16
C ILE A 12 -10.66 -1.53 -13.07
N SER A 13 -9.89 -1.27 -14.12
CA SER A 13 -9.11 -0.04 -14.21
C SER A 13 -10.02 1.17 -14.40
N LEU A 14 -9.56 2.36 -14.02
CA LEU A 14 -10.29 3.60 -14.28
C LEU A 14 -10.48 3.84 -15.78
N ASP A 15 -9.50 3.49 -16.61
CA ASP A 15 -9.60 3.62 -18.08
C ASP A 15 -10.71 2.72 -18.65
N ASP A 16 -10.77 1.46 -18.22
CA ASP A 16 -11.82 0.53 -18.62
C ASP A 16 -13.19 1.03 -18.14
N PHE A 17 -13.26 1.55 -16.91
CA PHE A 17 -14.48 2.14 -16.39
C PHE A 17 -14.96 3.32 -17.24
N VAL A 18 -14.06 4.24 -17.60
CA VAL A 18 -14.39 5.39 -18.45
C VAL A 18 -14.96 4.95 -19.81
N ASN A 19 -14.45 3.85 -20.37
CA ASN A 19 -14.97 3.29 -21.62
C ASN A 19 -16.39 2.72 -21.51
N THR A 20 -16.88 2.43 -20.30
CA THR A 20 -18.27 1.97 -20.05
C THR A 20 -19.26 3.11 -19.80
N LEU A 21 -18.77 4.32 -19.57
CA LEU A 21 -19.63 5.46 -19.25
C LEU A 21 -20.39 5.97 -20.48
N ASP A 22 -21.62 6.43 -20.25
CA ASP A 22 -22.35 7.18 -21.26
C ASP A 22 -21.60 8.50 -21.56
N PRO A 23 -21.14 8.75 -22.79
CA PRO A 23 -20.42 9.97 -23.15
C PRO A 23 -21.26 11.25 -22.98
N ALA A 24 -22.59 11.13 -22.87
CA ALA A 24 -23.46 12.26 -22.54
C ALA A 24 -23.39 12.67 -21.05
N ARG A 25 -22.81 11.82 -20.21
CA ARG A 25 -22.71 12.05 -18.77
C ARG A 25 -21.45 12.84 -18.44
N ALA A 26 -21.64 14.04 -17.89
CA ALA A 26 -20.54 14.95 -17.59
C ALA A 26 -19.77 14.61 -16.29
N THR A 27 -20.40 13.92 -15.34
CA THR A 27 -19.82 13.59 -14.03
C THR A 27 -20.30 12.24 -13.51
N VAL A 28 -19.41 11.52 -12.82
CA VAL A 28 -19.71 10.30 -12.08
C VAL A 28 -19.34 10.52 -10.62
N GLU A 29 -20.25 10.16 -9.72
CA GLU A 29 -19.99 10.21 -8.29
C GLU A 29 -19.42 8.88 -7.82
N MET A 30 -18.30 8.94 -7.11
CA MET A 30 -17.61 7.79 -6.51
C MET A 30 -17.75 7.87 -4.98
N PHE A 31 -17.93 6.72 -4.32
CA PHE A 31 -18.04 6.63 -2.87
C PHE A 31 -17.31 5.40 -2.33
N SER A 32 -17.25 5.30 -0.99
CA SER A 32 -16.70 4.15 -0.26
C SER A 32 -15.27 3.76 -0.70
N PRO A 33 -14.25 4.62 -0.44
CA PRO A 33 -12.89 4.22 -0.70
C PRO A 33 -12.52 3.00 0.14
N SER A 34 -11.91 2.00 -0.50
CA SER A 34 -11.43 0.77 0.11
C SER A 34 -9.97 0.52 -0.24
N LEU A 35 -9.30 -0.26 0.58
CA LEU A 35 -7.91 -0.64 0.40
C LEU A 35 -7.82 -2.15 0.23
N HIS A 36 -7.14 -2.60 -0.82
CA HIS A 36 -6.79 -4.00 -0.98
C HIS A 36 -5.28 -4.16 -0.87
N LEU A 37 -4.83 -4.88 0.16
CA LEU A 37 -3.43 -5.17 0.41
C LEU A 37 -3.04 -6.52 -0.17
N GLU A 38 -1.92 -6.54 -0.88
CA GLU A 38 -1.28 -7.77 -1.33
C GLU A 38 0.23 -7.70 -1.14
N THR A 39 0.83 -8.84 -0.80
CA THR A 39 2.28 -9.00 -0.77
C THR A 39 2.78 -9.30 -2.18
N ILE A 40 3.78 -8.55 -2.64
CA ILE A 40 4.42 -8.79 -3.95
C ILE A 40 5.50 -9.87 -3.83
N ASP A 41 6.11 -9.96 -2.65
CA ASP A 41 7.17 -10.93 -2.38
C ASP A 41 6.67 -12.36 -2.25
N ALA A 42 7.36 -13.28 -2.92
CA ALA A 42 7.19 -14.73 -2.74
C ALA A 42 8.10 -15.32 -1.65
N VAL A 43 9.07 -14.55 -1.14
CA VAL A 43 10.10 -15.02 -0.20
C VAL A 43 9.74 -14.59 1.22
N TYR A 44 9.39 -15.57 2.06
CA TYR A 44 8.94 -15.36 3.43
C TYR A 44 10.08 -15.15 4.46
N ASP A 45 11.34 -15.34 4.05
CA ASP A 45 12.49 -15.43 4.98
C ASP A 45 13.37 -14.16 4.99
N SER A 46 12.99 -13.11 4.25
CA SER A 46 13.69 -11.82 4.26
C SER A 46 13.23 -10.93 5.41
N GLY A 47 14.14 -10.09 5.93
CA GLY A 47 13.80 -9.06 6.92
C GLY A 47 12.87 -7.97 6.38
N THR A 48 12.75 -7.90 5.06
CA THR A 48 11.89 -6.97 4.31
C THR A 48 10.79 -7.68 3.53
N VAL A 49 9.60 -7.10 3.51
CA VAL A 49 8.45 -7.57 2.73
C VAL A 49 7.86 -6.41 1.92
N LEU A 50 7.78 -6.58 0.60
CA LEU A 50 7.15 -5.63 -0.32
C LEU A 50 5.64 -5.82 -0.40
N TRP A 51 4.91 -4.72 -0.23
CA TRP A 51 3.45 -4.69 -0.33
C TRP A 51 2.99 -3.75 -1.44
N ARG A 52 1.90 -4.16 -2.10
CA ARG A 52 1.06 -3.29 -2.93
C ARG A 52 -0.25 -3.06 -2.19
N ALA A 53 -0.70 -1.81 -2.17
CA ALA A 53 -2.07 -1.47 -1.82
C ALA A 53 -2.77 -0.84 -3.02
N ASP A 54 -3.84 -1.47 -3.47
CA ASP A 54 -4.74 -0.92 -4.48
C ASP A 54 -5.84 -0.11 -3.76
N ILE A 55 -6.02 1.15 -4.18
CA ILE A 55 -7.09 2.03 -3.71
C ILE A 55 -8.26 1.84 -4.66
N THR A 56 -9.38 1.36 -4.16
CA THR A 56 -10.58 1.14 -4.94
C THR A 56 -11.72 2.04 -4.49
N MET A 57 -12.63 2.35 -5.41
CA MET A 57 -13.87 3.07 -5.12
C MET A 57 -15.04 2.44 -5.88
N THR A 58 -16.21 2.54 -5.28
CA THR A 58 -17.47 2.11 -5.90
C THR A 58 -18.18 3.35 -6.48
N HIS A 59 -18.78 3.25 -7.66
CA HIS A 59 -19.52 4.38 -8.24
C HIS A 59 -20.99 4.34 -7.81
N VAL A 60 -21.64 5.51 -7.68
CA VAL A 60 -22.99 5.62 -7.06
C VAL A 60 -24.06 4.78 -7.75
N ASP A 61 -23.91 4.56 -9.06
CA ASP A 61 -24.86 3.76 -9.85
C ASP A 61 -24.54 2.27 -9.88
N SER A 62 -23.49 1.82 -9.17
CA SER A 62 -23.12 0.41 -9.13
C SER A 62 -24.25 -0.42 -8.56
N HIS A 63 -24.52 -1.55 -9.21
CA HIS A 63 -25.37 -2.61 -8.70
C HIS A 63 -24.55 -3.65 -7.92
N VAL A 64 -25.25 -4.46 -7.12
CA VAL A 64 -24.59 -5.55 -6.38
C VAL A 64 -23.94 -6.52 -7.37
N GLY A 65 -22.63 -6.71 -7.23
CA GLY A 65 -21.83 -7.55 -8.11
C GLY A 65 -21.08 -6.79 -9.22
N ASP A 66 -21.30 -5.48 -9.35
CA ASP A 66 -20.49 -4.65 -10.23
C ASP A 66 -19.06 -4.52 -9.68
N PRO A 67 -18.06 -4.39 -10.56
CA PRO A 67 -16.69 -4.32 -10.14
C PRO A 67 -16.35 -2.97 -9.49
N ASP A 68 -15.49 -3.01 -8.48
CA ASP A 68 -14.90 -1.80 -7.93
C ASP A 68 -13.87 -1.21 -8.91
N VAL A 69 -13.74 0.12 -8.90
CA VAL A 69 -12.84 0.85 -9.79
C VAL A 69 -11.52 1.12 -9.05
N VAL A 70 -10.41 0.68 -9.62
CA VAL A 70 -9.07 1.01 -9.10
C VAL A 70 -8.74 2.45 -9.48
N VAL A 71 -8.57 3.30 -8.46
CA VAL A 71 -8.35 4.74 -8.61
C VAL A 71 -6.95 5.19 -8.21
N GLY A 72 -6.18 4.30 -7.61
CA GLY A 72 -4.83 4.58 -7.17
C GLY A 72 -4.14 3.33 -6.67
N GLN A 73 -2.84 3.44 -6.49
CA GLN A 73 -1.98 2.38 -6.01
C GLN A 73 -0.89 2.97 -5.14
N SER A 74 -0.44 2.18 -4.17
CA SER A 74 0.72 2.53 -3.37
C SER A 74 1.59 1.31 -3.08
N TYR A 75 2.87 1.58 -2.96
CA TYR A 75 3.89 0.59 -2.66
C TYR A 75 4.58 0.98 -1.36
N PHE A 76 4.70 0.02 -0.46
CA PHE A 76 5.39 0.20 0.80
C PHE A 76 6.15 -1.07 1.17
N VAL A 77 7.22 -0.89 1.95
CA VAL A 77 8.01 -2.00 2.49
C VAL A 77 7.81 -2.06 3.99
N MET A 78 7.54 -3.26 4.47
CA MET A 78 7.58 -3.58 5.89
C MET A 78 8.95 -4.17 6.19
N ALA A 79 9.73 -3.50 7.03
CA ALA A 79 11.08 -3.89 7.42
C ALA A 79 11.11 -4.25 8.90
N ARG A 80 11.56 -5.46 9.24
CA ARG A 80 11.80 -5.87 10.62
C ARG A 80 13.18 -5.39 11.06
N THR A 81 13.21 -4.63 12.14
CA THR A 81 14.45 -4.19 12.78
C THR A 81 15.02 -5.33 13.65
N GLY A 82 16.31 -5.29 13.96
CA GLY A 82 17.01 -6.33 14.71
C GLY A 82 17.47 -7.52 13.85
N VAL A 83 17.18 -7.52 12.54
CA VAL A 83 17.70 -8.50 11.58
C VAL A 83 18.97 -7.93 10.93
N GLU A 84 20.02 -8.75 10.81
CA GLU A 84 21.28 -8.36 10.18
C GLU A 84 21.10 -8.13 8.68
N GLY A 85 21.67 -7.03 8.17
CA GLY A 85 21.72 -6.76 6.73
C GLY A 85 20.51 -6.03 6.15
N LEU A 86 19.65 -5.42 6.97
CA LEU A 86 18.47 -4.68 6.49
C LEU A 86 18.83 -3.59 5.46
N ALA A 87 19.87 -2.80 5.72
CA ALA A 87 20.35 -1.79 4.77
C ALA A 87 20.84 -2.42 3.45
N GLN A 88 21.50 -3.58 3.54
CA GLN A 88 21.99 -4.32 2.38
C GLN A 88 20.84 -4.95 1.57
N GLU A 89 19.78 -5.44 2.24
CA GLU A 89 18.57 -5.93 1.58
C GLU A 89 17.87 -4.80 0.81
N LEU A 90 17.72 -3.61 1.42
CA LEU A 90 17.10 -2.45 0.77
C LEU A 90 17.87 -1.98 -0.47
N LEU A 91 19.19 -2.15 -0.48
CA LEU A 91 20.06 -1.83 -1.62
C LEU A 91 20.12 -2.95 -2.67
N GLY A 92 19.99 -4.21 -2.25
CA GLY A 92 20.30 -5.39 -3.05
C GLY A 92 19.15 -5.97 -3.85
N ARG A 93 17.89 -5.73 -3.46
CA ARG A 93 16.72 -6.34 -4.13
C ARG A 93 16.37 -5.63 -5.42
N GLU A 94 16.39 -6.36 -6.53
CA GLU A 94 16.08 -5.82 -7.86
C GLU A 94 14.66 -5.26 -7.93
N GLU A 95 13.70 -5.89 -7.24
CA GLU A 95 12.30 -5.42 -7.15
C GLU A 95 12.21 -4.00 -6.55
N PHE A 96 13.19 -3.60 -5.75
CA PHE A 96 13.27 -2.29 -5.13
C PHE A 96 14.00 -1.24 -5.96
N HIS A 97 14.82 -1.66 -6.94
CA HIS A 97 15.66 -0.74 -7.71
C HIS A 97 14.83 0.28 -8.50
N HIS A 98 13.62 -0.11 -8.92
CA HIS A 98 12.68 0.80 -9.57
C HIS A 98 11.92 1.71 -8.59
N LEU A 99 11.96 1.41 -7.29
CA LEU A 99 11.19 2.09 -6.24
C LEU A 99 12.04 3.03 -5.36
N ARG A 100 13.32 3.24 -5.70
CA ARG A 100 14.22 4.21 -5.04
C ARG A 100 14.39 4.00 -3.53
N THR A 101 14.42 2.73 -3.09
CA THR A 101 14.65 2.33 -1.70
C THR A 101 16.05 2.71 -1.19
N ASP A 102 17.00 2.95 -2.11
CA ASP A 102 18.37 3.36 -1.86
C ASP A 102 18.49 4.57 -0.91
N ARG A 103 17.49 5.45 -0.95
CA ARG A 103 17.43 6.65 -0.10
C ARG A 103 17.15 6.35 1.38
N PHE A 104 16.57 5.20 1.68
CA PHE A 104 16.21 4.81 3.04
C PHE A 104 17.28 3.95 3.70
N ALA A 105 18.19 3.34 2.93
CA ALA A 105 19.29 2.55 3.48
C ALA A 105 20.15 3.31 4.52
N PRO A 106 20.47 4.60 4.36
CA PRO A 106 21.22 5.37 5.38
C PRO A 106 20.45 5.62 6.69
N LEU A 107 19.13 5.37 6.72
CA LEU A 107 18.32 5.51 7.94
C LEU A 107 18.45 4.29 8.87
N PHE A 108 19.15 3.25 8.43
CA PHE A 108 19.40 2.03 9.19
C PHE A 108 20.89 1.88 9.44
N ASP A 109 21.26 1.57 10.68
CA ASP A 109 22.63 1.30 11.11
C ASP A 109 22.72 -0.18 11.49
N ASP A 110 23.16 -1.00 10.53
CA ASP A 110 23.24 -2.46 10.53
C ASP A 110 21.97 -3.21 10.99
N HIS A 111 21.70 -3.16 12.30
CA HIS A 111 20.66 -3.90 13.00
C HIS A 111 19.52 -3.01 13.51
N CYS A 112 19.71 -1.69 13.55
CA CYS A 112 18.80 -0.75 14.20
C CYS A 112 18.44 0.41 13.27
N ILE A 113 17.37 1.10 13.64
CA ILE A 113 17.11 2.44 13.12
C ILE A 113 18.26 3.35 13.55
N GLY A 114 18.78 4.17 12.64
CA GLY A 114 19.86 5.10 12.91
C GLY A 114 19.53 6.05 14.07
N PRO A 115 20.54 6.54 14.81
CA PRO A 115 20.35 7.26 16.07
C PRO A 115 19.54 8.56 15.94
N GLU A 116 19.51 9.17 14.76
CA GLU A 116 18.69 10.36 14.48
C GLU A 116 17.20 10.06 14.46
N LEU A 117 16.84 8.88 13.93
CA LEU A 117 15.46 8.45 13.80
C LEU A 117 15.01 7.71 15.06
N ALA A 118 15.91 6.98 15.72
CA ALA A 118 15.65 6.33 17.01
C ALA A 118 15.17 7.32 18.09
N GLN A 119 15.65 8.57 18.09
CA GLN A 119 15.20 9.61 19.03
C GLN A 119 13.71 9.98 18.90
N GLN A 120 13.08 9.67 17.76
CA GLN A 120 11.65 9.97 17.52
C GLN A 120 10.73 8.83 17.98
N PHE A 121 11.30 7.66 18.27
CA PHE A 121 10.57 6.47 18.66
C PHE A 121 11.00 6.02 20.05
N SER A 122 10.11 5.36 20.80
CA SER A 122 10.51 4.70 22.05
C SER A 122 11.49 3.57 21.76
N ASP A 123 12.36 3.26 22.73
CA ASP A 123 13.59 2.43 22.62
C ASP A 123 13.47 1.03 21.95
N CYS A 124 12.27 0.58 21.58
CA CYS A 124 12.04 -0.67 20.85
C CYS A 124 11.11 -0.42 19.65
N VAL A 125 11.68 -0.14 18.48
CA VAL A 125 10.95 -0.28 17.21
C VAL A 125 11.25 -1.66 16.67
N GLU A 126 10.22 -2.47 16.41
CA GLU A 126 10.34 -3.85 15.89
C GLU A 126 10.08 -3.93 14.38
N VAL A 127 9.26 -3.02 13.86
CA VAL A 127 8.87 -2.99 12.45
C VAL A 127 8.77 -1.54 11.98
N VAL A 128 9.32 -1.26 10.81
CA VAL A 128 9.25 0.03 10.13
C VAL A 128 8.48 -0.14 8.82
N MET A 129 7.48 0.71 8.62
CA MET A 129 6.82 0.84 7.32
C MET A 129 7.45 1.98 6.53
N ILE A 130 7.97 1.67 5.35
CA ILE A 130 8.58 2.64 4.44
C ILE A 130 7.63 2.83 3.26
N ALA A 131 6.95 3.97 3.20
CA ALA A 131 6.15 4.34 2.05
C ALA A 131 7.08 4.73 0.88
N LEU A 132 7.02 3.98 -0.23
CA LEU A 132 7.91 4.19 -1.37
C LEU A 132 7.27 5.10 -2.41
N TRP A 133 6.03 4.79 -2.76
CA TRP A 133 5.33 5.46 -3.84
C TRP A 133 3.83 5.40 -3.63
N ILE A 134 3.15 6.51 -3.91
CA ILE A 134 1.69 6.58 -3.91
C ILE A 134 1.28 7.34 -5.16
N VAL A 135 0.47 6.71 -6.01
CA VAL A 135 -0.15 7.34 -7.16
C VAL A 135 -1.65 7.23 -7.02
N VAL A 136 -2.31 8.37 -7.20
CA VAL A 136 -3.75 8.48 -7.34
C VAL A 136 -4.00 9.11 -8.69
N ASP A 137 -5.06 8.65 -9.36
CA ASP A 137 -5.43 9.19 -10.66
C ASP A 137 -5.54 10.73 -10.62
N PRO A 138 -5.05 11.45 -11.65
CA PRO A 138 -5.14 12.90 -11.74
C PRO A 138 -6.54 13.47 -11.53
N ALA A 139 -7.59 12.79 -11.99
CA ALA A 139 -8.97 13.23 -11.84
C ALA A 139 -9.43 13.24 -10.37
N LEU A 140 -8.72 12.52 -9.49
CA LEU A 140 -9.01 12.40 -8.07
C LEU A 140 -7.96 13.11 -7.19
N GLN A 141 -7.03 13.84 -7.80
CA GLN A 141 -6.10 14.69 -7.07
C GLN A 141 -6.85 15.80 -6.33
N GLY A 142 -6.53 16.00 -5.04
CA GLY A 142 -7.20 16.96 -4.15
C GLY A 142 -8.13 16.31 -3.12
N HIS A 143 -8.57 15.08 -3.34
CA HIS A 143 -9.41 14.33 -2.39
C HIS A 143 -8.64 13.66 -1.24
N ARG A 144 -7.32 13.91 -1.16
CA ARG A 144 -6.40 13.36 -0.13
C ARG A 144 -6.39 11.83 -0.03
N LEU A 145 -6.81 11.12 -1.08
CA LEU A 145 -6.89 9.66 -1.10
C LEU A 145 -5.54 8.99 -0.79
N GLY A 146 -4.42 9.57 -1.26
CA GLY A 146 -3.09 9.02 -0.94
C GLY A 146 -2.68 9.19 0.53
N ALA A 147 -3.10 10.26 1.19
CA ALA A 147 -2.85 10.43 2.63
C ALA A 147 -3.77 9.52 3.47
N TRP A 148 -5.01 9.36 3.02
CA TRP A 148 -5.97 8.42 3.60
C TRP A 148 -5.47 6.97 3.48
N SER A 149 -4.98 6.55 2.30
CA SER A 149 -4.50 5.19 2.08
C SER A 149 -3.32 4.86 2.98
N LEU A 150 -2.37 5.79 3.14
CA LEU A 150 -1.24 5.62 4.06
C LEU A 150 -1.70 5.44 5.50
N CYS A 151 -2.71 6.19 5.95
CA CYS A 151 -3.27 6.05 7.29
C CYS A 151 -3.93 4.68 7.49
N CYS A 152 -4.73 4.23 6.52
CA CYS A 152 -5.35 2.90 6.55
C CYS A 152 -4.29 1.78 6.58
N GLN A 153 -3.22 1.88 5.78
CA GLN A 153 -2.11 0.94 5.78
C GLN A 153 -1.46 0.82 7.16
N CYS A 154 -1.15 1.95 7.80
CA CYS A 154 -0.61 1.95 9.16
C CYS A 154 -1.54 1.20 10.12
N ILE A 155 -2.85 1.46 10.06
CA ILE A 155 -3.82 0.85 10.98
C ILE A 155 -3.91 -0.66 10.73
N GLU A 156 -4.10 -1.10 9.48
CA GLU A 156 -4.30 -2.51 9.14
C GLU A 156 -3.05 -3.34 9.43
N THR A 157 -1.87 -2.84 9.08
CA THR A 157 -0.63 -3.59 9.26
C THR A 157 -0.17 -3.63 10.73
N LEU A 158 -0.34 -2.54 11.50
CA LEU A 158 0.04 -2.49 12.92
C LEU A 158 -0.96 -3.21 13.85
N THR A 159 -2.24 -3.27 13.48
CA THR A 159 -3.23 -4.05 14.24
C THR A 159 -3.11 -5.55 13.95
N SER A 160 -2.74 -5.94 12.71
CA SER A 160 -2.49 -7.34 12.36
C SER A 160 -1.24 -7.93 13.02
N SER A 161 -0.26 -7.11 13.40
CA SER A 161 0.94 -7.56 14.11
C SER A 161 0.77 -7.69 15.63
N SER A 162 -0.42 -7.34 16.16
CA SER A 162 -0.74 -7.36 17.59
C SER A 162 -1.52 -8.60 18.03
N GLY A 163 -1.61 -9.63 17.18
CA GLY A 163 -2.39 -10.87 17.40
C GLY A 163 -1.54 -12.10 17.64
#